data_AF-A0A531MJ54-F1
#
_entry.id   AF-A0A531MJ54-F1
#
_cell.length_a   1.000
_cell.length_b   1.000
_cell.length_c   1.000
_cell.angle_alpha   90.00
_cell.angle_beta   90.00
_cell.angle_gamma   90.00
#
_symmetry.space_group_name_H-M   'P 1'
#
loop_
_entity.id
_entity.type
_entity.pdbx_description
1 polymer ?
#
loop_
_entity_poly.entity_id
_entity_poly.type
_entity_poly.pdbx_seq_one_letter_code
_entity_poly.pdbx_strand_id
1 'polypeptide(L)' 'MAITLSHSDADFEQRFAAFLTTKREVSADVDAAVREIVQCVRAEGDKALIDYTLKFDKADLAKLGVAVSKDDIAK' A
#
# COMPACT_ATOMS: atom_id res chain seq x y z
N MET A 1 16.99 7.68 -16.49
CA MET A 1 17.92 8.81 -16.29
C MET A 1 17.48 9.56 -15.04
N ALA A 2 18.42 9.98 -14.19
CA ALA A 2 18.11 10.71 -12.96
C ALA A 2 17.97 12.22 -13.24
N ILE A 3 17.07 12.89 -12.52
CA ILE A 3 16.96 14.35 -12.53
C ILE A 3 18.03 14.90 -11.60
N THR A 4 18.91 15.76 -12.11
CA THR A 4 19.93 16.47 -11.33
C THR A 4 19.61 17.96 -11.32
N LEU A 5 19.57 18.56 -10.12
CA LEU A 5 19.37 19.99 -9.90
C LEU A 5 20.57 20.53 -9.14
N SER A 6 21.09 21.70 -9.54
CA SER A 6 22.13 22.42 -8.80
C SER A 6 21.55 23.71 -8.22
N HIS A 7 21.74 23.94 -6.92
CA HIS A 7 21.28 25.16 -6.24
C HIS A 7 21.95 26.44 -6.78
N SER A 8 23.11 26.31 -7.43
CA SER A 8 23.82 27.45 -8.04
C SER A 8 23.18 27.96 -9.34
N ASP A 9 22.27 27.19 -9.94
CA ASP A 9 21.69 27.55 -11.23
C ASP A 9 20.70 28.70 -11.06
N ALA A 10 20.72 29.68 -11.96
CA ALA A 10 19.84 30.85 -11.90
C ALA A 10 18.35 30.50 -12.00
N ASP A 11 18.03 29.32 -12.55
CA ASP A 11 16.67 28.77 -12.72
C ASP A 11 16.34 27.67 -11.69
N PHE A 12 17.16 27.48 -10.66
CA PHE A 12 17.01 26.42 -9.66
C PHE A 12 15.61 26.40 -9.05
N GLU A 13 15.13 27.55 -8.54
CA GLU A 13 13.85 27.63 -7.84
C GLU A 13 12.69 27.19 -8.73
N GLN A 14 12.69 27.62 -9.99
CA GLN A 14 11.67 27.25 -10.97
C GLN A 14 11.70 25.74 -11.26
N ARG A 15 12.89 25.17 -11.48
CA ARG A 15 13.07 23.75 -11.79
C ARG A 15 12.79 22.86 -10.57
N PHE A 16 13.14 23.30 -9.37
CA PHE A 16 12.87 22.62 -8.12
C PHE A 16 11.38 22.62 -7.80
N ALA A 17 10.69 23.76 -7.96
CA ALA A 17 9.24 23.82 -7.80
C ALA A 17 8.51 22.88 -8.78
N ALA A 18 8.93 22.85 -10.06
CA ALA A 18 8.39 21.92 -11.05
C ALA A 18 8.64 20.45 -10.64
N PHE A 19 9.86 20.11 -10.20
CA PHE A 19 10.18 18.77 -9.72
C PHE A 19 9.32 18.33 -8.51
N LEU A 20 9.05 19.23 -7.57
CA LEU A 20 8.18 18.94 -6.41
C LEU A 20 6.74 18.61 -6.82
N THR A 21 6.26 19.15 -7.95
CA THR A 21 4.93 18.81 -8.48
C THR A 21 4.88 17.44 -9.16
N THR A 22 6.03 16.90 -9.58
CA THR A 22 6.10 15.60 -10.27
C THR A 22 5.70 14.43 -9.37
N LYS A 23 5.88 14.54 -8.05
CA LYS A 23 5.71 13.41 -7.12
C LYS A 23 4.50 13.54 -6.19
N ARG A 24 3.31 13.57 -6.81
CA ARG A 24 2.04 13.24 -6.14
C ARG A 24 1.19 12.38 -7.06
N GLU A 25 1.60 11.14 -7.27
CA GLU A 25 0.72 10.15 -7.85
C GLU A 25 -0.21 9.64 -6.75
N VAL A 26 -1.39 10.24 -6.68
CA VAL A 26 -2.55 9.53 -6.14
C VAL A 26 -2.96 8.56 -7.24
N SER A 27 -2.60 7.29 -7.10
CA SER A 27 -3.02 6.27 -8.07
C SER A 27 -4.51 6.03 -7.84
N ALA A 28 -5.34 6.58 -8.73
CA ALA A 28 -6.78 6.39 -8.70
C ALA A 28 -7.16 4.90 -8.71
N ASP A 29 -6.32 4.07 -9.35
CA ASP A 29 -6.50 2.62 -9.39
C ASP A 29 -6.26 1.97 -8.01
N VAL A 30 -5.22 2.40 -7.30
CA VAL A 30 -4.98 1.95 -5.92
C VAL A 30 -6.09 2.42 -4.99
N ASP A 31 -6.53 3.68 -5.11
CA ASP A 31 -7.63 4.22 -4.32
C ASP A 31 -8.93 3.44 -4.54
N ALA A 32 -9.26 3.11 -5.80
CA ALA A 32 -10.42 2.30 -6.15
C ALA A 32 -10.30 0.88 -5.57
N ALA A 33 -9.13 0.25 -5.72
CA ALA A 33 -8.88 -1.10 -5.21
C ALA A 33 -8.98 -1.18 -3.68
N VAL A 34 -8.39 -0.22 -2.95
CA VAL A 34 -8.45 -0.18 -1.48
C VAL A 34 -9.89 0.06 -1.02
N ARG A 35 -10.64 0.95 -1.70
CA ARG A 35 -12.05 1.19 -1.39
C ARG A 35 -12.88 -0.08 -1.55
N GLU A 36 -12.66 -0.86 -2.60
CA GLU A 36 -13.31 -2.14 -2.81
C GLU A 36 -12.97 -3.13 -1.69
N ILE A 37 -11.69 -3.31 -1.36
CA ILE A 37 -11.24 -4.21 -0.29
C ILE A 37 -11.94 -3.87 1.04
N VAL A 38 -11.96 -2.59 1.42
CA VAL A 38 -12.62 -2.14 2.66
C VAL A 38 -14.12 -2.41 2.62
N GLN A 39 -14.79 -2.20 1.48
CA GLN A 39 -16.22 -2.49 1.34
C GLN A 39 -16.50 -3.99 1.48
N CYS A 40 -15.71 -4.85 0.82
CA CYS A 40 -15.82 -6.30 0.91
C CYS A 40 -15.61 -6.81 2.34
N VAL A 41 -14.56 -6.33 3.03
CA VAL A 41 -14.32 -6.70 4.44
C VAL A 41 -15.46 -6.22 5.34
N ARG A 42 -16.04 -5.04 5.09
CA ARG A 42 -17.18 -4.56 5.88
C ARG A 42 -18.45 -5.39 5.64
N ALA A 43 -18.67 -5.88 4.42
CA ALA A 43 -19.85 -6.65 4.06
C ALA A 43 -19.76 -8.13 4.48
N GLU A 44 -18.58 -8.74 4.31
CA GLU A 44 -18.38 -10.19 4.46
C GLU A 44 -17.52 -10.59 5.66
N GLY A 45 -16.91 -9.62 6.35
CA GLY A 45 -16.11 -9.83 7.56
C GLY A 45 -14.90 -10.73 7.30
N ASP A 46 -14.72 -11.71 8.19
CA ASP A 46 -13.56 -12.62 8.19
C ASP A 46 -13.40 -13.41 6.90
N LYS A 47 -14.51 -13.70 6.20
CA LYS A 47 -14.44 -14.39 4.90
C LYS A 47 -13.61 -13.58 3.90
N ALA A 48 -13.93 -12.31 3.71
CA ALA A 48 -13.19 -11.44 2.81
C ALA A 48 -11.74 -11.23 3.28
N LEU A 49 -11.52 -11.16 4.60
CA LEU A 49 -10.17 -11.07 5.17
C LEU A 49 -9.32 -12.30 4.78
N ILE A 50 -9.84 -13.51 4.97
CA ILE A 50 -9.16 -14.76 4.61
C ILE A 50 -8.90 -14.82 3.10
N ASP A 51 -9.89 -14.47 2.27
CA ASP A 51 -9.80 -14.49 0.82
C ASP A 51 -8.71 -13.49 0.31
N TYR A 52 -8.64 -12.28 0.88
CA TYR A 52 -7.61 -11.30 0.54
C TYR A 52 -6.21 -11.67 1.05
N THR A 53 -6.10 -12.24 2.26
CA THR A 53 -4.80 -12.74 2.76
C THR A 53 -4.26 -13.86 1.88
N LEU A 54 -5.11 -14.78 1.42
CA LEU A 54 -4.69 -15.81 0.46
C LEU A 54 -4.21 -15.20 -0.87
N LYS A 55 -4.90 -14.15 -1.35
CA LYS A 55 -4.56 -13.46 -2.59
C LYS A 55 -3.22 -12.72 -2.51
N PHE A 56 -3.01 -11.91 -1.47
CA PHE A 56 -1.87 -11.00 -1.37
C PHE A 56 -0.68 -11.61 -0.64
N ASP A 57 -0.91 -12.31 0.47
CA ASP A 57 0.14 -12.82 1.35
C ASP A 57 0.46 -14.30 1.09
N LYS A 58 -0.36 -14.97 0.26
CA LYS A 58 -0.26 -16.41 -0.06
C LYS A 58 -0.38 -17.32 1.17
N ALA A 59 -0.98 -16.82 2.24
CA ALA A 59 -1.23 -17.56 3.48
C ALA A 59 -2.68 -18.04 3.55
N ASP A 60 -2.88 -19.30 3.94
CA ASP A 60 -4.20 -19.90 4.13
C ASP A 60 -4.66 -19.77 5.58
N LEU A 61 -5.31 -18.64 5.90
CA LEU A 61 -5.81 -18.37 7.25
C LEU A 61 -6.95 -19.29 7.68
N ALA A 62 -7.62 -19.99 6.76
CA ALA A 62 -8.61 -21.00 7.13
C ALA A 62 -7.95 -22.21 7.81
N LYS A 63 -6.66 -22.47 7.54
CA LYS A 63 -5.87 -23.52 8.21
C LYS A 63 -5.05 -22.98 9.38
N LEU A 64 -4.48 -21.79 9.23
CA LEU A 64 -3.57 -21.22 10.23
C LEU A 64 -4.31 -20.57 11.40
N GLY A 65 -5.54 -20.10 11.18
CA GLY A 65 -6.22 -19.18 12.09
C GLY A 65 -5.70 -17.75 11.95
N VAL A 66 -6.54 -16.78 12.35
CA VAL A 66 -6.22 -15.34 12.23
C VAL A 66 -5.30 -14.87 13.36
N ALA A 67 -5.53 -15.35 14.58
CA ALA A 67 -4.75 -14.96 15.76
C ALA A 67 -3.55 -15.89 15.95
N VAL A 68 -2.38 -15.31 16.17
CA VAL A 68 -1.19 -16.07 16.60
C VAL A 68 -1.41 -16.62 18.00
N SER A 69 -1.11 -17.91 18.22
CA SER A 69 -1.31 -18.56 19.50
C SER A 69 -0.25 -18.15 20.53
N LYS A 70 -0.54 -18.32 21.83
CA LYS A 70 0.45 -18.08 22.88
C LYS A 70 1.64 -19.03 22.78
N ASP A 71 1.41 -20.26 22.33
CA ASP A 71 2.46 -21.27 22.17
C ASP A 71 3.43 -20.92 21.05
N ASP A 72 2.96 -20.21 20.01
CA ASP A 72 3.83 -19.73 18.94
C ASP A 72 4.69 -18.53 19.36
N ILE A 73 4.24 -17.74 20.33
CA ILE A 73 5.00 -16.61 20.90
C ILE A 73 6.07 -17.09 21.89
N ALA A 74 5.83 -18.21 22.57
CA ALA A 74 6.72 -18.74 23.60
C ALA A 74 7.92 -19.54 23.05
N LYS A 75 7.99 -19.77 21.74
CA LYS A 75 9.11 -20.43 21.04
C LYS A 75 10.26 -19.46 20.78
#